data_AF-A0A353YVV2-F1
#
_entry.id   AF-A0A353YVV2-F1
#
_cell.length_a   1.000
_cell.length_b   1.000
_cell.length_c   1.000
_cell.angle_alpha   90.00
_cell.angle_beta   90.00
_cell.angle_gamma   90.00
#
_symmetry.space_group_name_H-M   'P 1'
#
loop_
_entity.id
_entity.type
_entity.pdbx_description
1 polymer ?
#
loop_
_entity_poly.entity_id
_entity_poly.type
_entity_poly.pdbx_seq_one_letter_code
_entity_poly.pdbx_strand_id
1 'polypeptide(L)' 'PASKVLFAGCMVKALGQNNLGSTADADLQAWPSSVANILYRYSDAQIVVPGHGETGTKELISHTQALLEK' A
#
# COMPACT_ATOMS: atom_id res chain seq x y z
N PRO A 1 -9.41 13.02 8.70
CA PRO A 1 -9.29 14.28 7.93
C PRO A 1 -10.48 14.46 6.98
N ALA A 2 -10.81 15.70 6.58
CA ALA A 2 -11.97 15.97 5.72
C ALA A 2 -11.88 15.30 4.34
N SER A 3 -10.69 15.29 3.73
CA SER A 3 -10.50 14.80 2.35
C SER A 3 -10.41 13.27 2.21
N LYS A 4 -10.14 12.53 3.30
CA LYS A 4 -10.00 11.05 3.29
C LYS A 4 -9.02 10.51 2.23
N VAL A 5 -8.01 11.30 1.84
CA VAL A 5 -6.93 10.92 0.92
C VAL A 5 -5.73 10.44 1.72
N LEU A 6 -5.17 9.29 1.36
CA LEU A 6 -3.91 8.75 1.88
C LEU A 6 -2.84 8.74 0.78
N PHE A 7 -1.80 9.54 0.95
CA PHE A 7 -0.58 9.43 0.15
C PHE A 7 0.31 8.35 0.76
N ALA A 8 0.29 7.16 0.16
CA ALA A 8 0.99 5.98 0.70
C ALA A 8 2.41 5.83 0.16
N GLY A 9 2.74 6.46 -0.98
CA GLY A 9 4.06 6.36 -1.59
C GLY A 9 4.43 4.91 -1.97
N CYS A 10 5.72 4.60 -2.04
CA CYS A 10 6.20 3.29 -2.50
C CYS A 10 5.83 2.11 -1.57
N MET A 11 5.34 2.40 -0.36
CA MET A 11 4.87 1.41 0.61
C MET A 11 3.66 0.61 0.11
N VAL A 12 2.84 1.22 -0.76
CA VAL A 12 1.64 0.61 -1.35
C VAL A 12 1.81 0.54 -2.86
N LYS A 13 1.48 -0.63 -3.42
CA LYS A 13 1.61 -0.95 -4.84
C LYS A 13 0.27 -0.74 -5.55
N ALA A 14 0.32 -0.23 -6.77
CA ALA A 14 -0.86 -0.13 -7.63
C ALA A 14 -1.33 -1.53 -8.08
N LEU A 15 -2.62 -1.67 -8.38
CA LEU A 15 -3.21 -2.96 -8.82
C LEU A 15 -2.55 -3.54 -10.08
N GLY A 16 -2.05 -2.69 -10.98
CA GLY A 16 -1.34 -3.12 -12.19
C GLY A 16 0.07 -3.66 -11.93
N GLN A 17 0.57 -3.63 -10.69
CA GLN A 17 1.90 -4.14 -10.34
C GLN A 17 1.79 -5.55 -9.75
N ASN A 18 2.50 -6.49 -10.36
CA ASN A 18 2.50 -7.90 -9.96
C ASN A 18 3.70 -8.29 -9.07
N ASN A 19 4.52 -7.31 -8.67
CA ASN A 19 5.68 -7.48 -7.80
C ASN A 19 5.91 -6.23 -6.93
N LEU A 20 6.82 -6.32 -5.96
CA LEU A 20 7.13 -5.25 -5.00
C LEU A 20 7.99 -4.12 -5.59
N GLY A 21 8.53 -4.28 -6.81
CA GLY A 21 9.52 -3.38 -7.39
C GLY A 21 10.91 -3.58 -6.76
N SER A 22 11.66 -2.49 -6.57
CA SER A 22 12.97 -2.55 -5.91
C SER A 22 12.81 -2.81 -4.41
N THR A 23 13.46 -3.86 -3.91
CA THR A 23 13.46 -4.27 -2.50
C THR A 23 14.85 -4.21 -1.86
N ALA A 24 15.84 -3.61 -2.53
CA ALA A 24 17.24 -3.59 -2.09
C ALA A 24 17.41 -3.03 -0.67
N ASP A 25 16.65 -1.98 -0.34
CA ASP A 25 16.67 -1.32 0.97
C ASP A 25 15.40 -1.61 1.80
N ALA A 26 14.58 -2.58 1.39
CA ALA A 26 13.31 -2.86 2.03
C ALA A 26 13.47 -3.82 3.21
N ASP A 27 12.83 -3.49 4.34
CA ASP A 27 12.64 -4.44 5.43
C ASP A 27 11.44 -5.36 5.13
N LEU A 28 11.72 -6.49 4.46
CA LEU A 28 10.69 -7.47 4.07
C LEU A 28 10.04 -8.15 5.28
N GLN A 29 10.68 -8.17 6.46
CA GLN A 29 10.11 -8.76 7.66
C GLN A 29 9.08 -7.82 8.30
N ALA A 30 9.35 -6.52 8.30
CA ALA A 30 8.46 -5.50 8.87
C ALA A 30 7.38 -4.99 7.91
N TRP A 31 7.56 -5.16 6.59
CA TRP A 31 6.63 -4.62 5.59
C TRP A 31 5.18 -5.15 5.76
N PRO A 32 4.93 -6.47 5.94
CA PRO A 32 3.56 -6.99 6.08
C PRO A 32 2.79 -6.37 7.25
N SER A 33 3.44 -6.27 8.42
CA SER A 33 2.84 -5.68 9.62
C SER A 33 2.63 -4.17 9.46
N SER A 34 3.55 -3.48 8.78
CA SER A 34 3.44 -2.06 8.46
C SER A 34 2.23 -1.77 7.56
N VAL A 35 2.01 -2.59 6.52
CA VAL A 35 0.85 -2.45 5.63
C VAL A 35 -0.45 -2.78 6.36
N ALA A 36 -0.47 -3.79 7.24
CA ALA A 36 -1.63 -4.08 8.09
C ALA A 36 -1.97 -2.90 9.00
N ASN A 37 -0.96 -2.24 9.59
CA ASN A 37 -1.16 -1.05 10.43
C ASN A 37 -1.75 0.13 9.64
N ILE A 38 -1.33 0.30 8.38
CA ILE A 38 -1.90 1.33 7.47
C ILE A 38 -3.39 1.03 7.23
N LEU A 39 -3.74 -0.21 6.90
CA LEU A 39 -5.13 -0.59 6.64
C LEU A 39 -6.03 -0.37 7.87
N TYR A 40 -5.53 -0.72 9.06
CA TYR A 40 -6.25 -0.51 10.31
C TYR A 40 -6.43 0.98 10.63
N ARG A 41 -5.35 1.76 10.57
CA ARG A 41 -5.34 3.18 10.95
C ARG A 41 -6.13 4.06 9.99
N TYR A 42 -6.12 3.73 8.70
CA TYR A 42 -6.76 4.51 7.64
C TYR A 42 -7.89 3.73 6.95
N SER A 43 -8.66 2.98 7.75
CA SER A 43 -9.80 2.18 7.29
C SER A 43 -10.91 3.02 6.63
N ASP A 44 -10.94 4.33 6.88
CA ASP A 44 -11.84 5.32 6.31
C ASP A 44 -11.28 6.08 5.10
N ALA A 45 -10.08 5.74 4.63
CA ALA A 45 -9.51 6.34 3.42
C ALA A 45 -10.34 5.95 2.19
N GLN A 46 -10.69 6.97 1.39
CA GLN A 46 -11.46 6.81 0.16
C GLN A 46 -10.56 6.80 -1.08
N ILE A 47 -9.43 7.53 -1.01
CA ILE A 47 -8.46 7.63 -2.09
C ILE A 47 -7.09 7.26 -1.53
N VAL A 48 -6.37 6.38 -2.22
CA VAL A 48 -5.00 5.97 -1.90
C VAL A 48 -4.12 6.25 -3.12
N VAL A 49 -3.06 7.03 -2.89
CA VAL A 49 -2.08 7.41 -3.90
C VAL A 49 -0.80 6.59 -3.68
N PRO A 50 -0.49 5.60 -4.53
CA PRO A 50 0.75 4.85 -4.45
C PRO A 50 1.93 5.69 -4.97
N GLY A 51 3.15 5.23 -4.75
CA GLY A 51 4.36 5.90 -5.24
C GLY A 51 4.53 5.79 -6.76
N HIS A 52 3.99 4.73 -7.35
CA HIS A 52 4.02 4.47 -8.78
C HIS A 52 2.72 3.81 -9.25
N GLY A 53 2.28 4.15 -10.46
CA GLY A 53 1.06 3.62 -11.06
C GLY A 53 -0.19 4.42 -10.71
N GLU A 54 -1.36 3.84 -10.96
CA GLU A 54 -2.65 4.50 -10.81
C GLU A 54 -3.10 4.61 -9.35
N THR A 55 -3.76 5.72 -9.04
CA THR A 55 -4.47 5.91 -7.77
C THR A 55 -5.67 4.97 -7.70
N GLY A 56 -6.01 4.53 -6.50
CA GLY A 56 -7.23 3.75 -6.30
C GLY A 56 -7.78 3.92 -4.88
N THR A 57 -8.40 2.87 -4.37
CA THR A 57 -8.97 2.88 -3.02
C THR A 57 -8.09 2.08 -2.06
N LYS A 58 -8.62 1.76 -0.87
CA LYS A 58 -7.96 0.86 0.10
C LYS A 58 -7.63 -0.53 -0.46
N GLU A 59 -8.23 -0.93 -1.58
CA GLU A 59 -7.89 -2.17 -2.29
C GLU A 59 -6.41 -2.27 -2.68
N LEU A 60 -5.73 -1.15 -2.94
CA LEU A 60 -4.28 -1.14 -3.19
C LEU A 60 -3.48 -1.64 -1.98
N ILE A 61 -3.96 -1.34 -0.77
CA ILE A 61 -3.33 -1.76 0.48
C ILE A 61 -3.47 -3.28 0.63
N SER A 62 -4.67 -3.82 0.41
CA SER A 62 -4.90 -5.28 0.44
C SER A 62 -4.15 -6.01 -0.67
N HIS A 63 -4.08 -5.44 -1.88
CA HIS A 63 -3.26 -5.99 -2.97
C HIS A 63 -1.78 -6.07 -2.59
N THR A 64 -1.27 -5.03 -1.92
CA THR A 64 0.11 -5.01 -1.45
C THR A 64 0.36 -6.10 -0.39
N GLN A 65 -0.58 -6.35 0.53
CA GLN A 65 -0.47 -7.48 1.47
C GLN A 65 -0.38 -8.82 0.72
N ALA A 66 -1.25 -9.04 -0.27
CA ALA A 66 -1.23 -10.26 -1.06
C ALA A 66 0.06 -10.44 -1.87
N LEU A 67 0.77 -9.36 -2.23
CA LEU A 67 2.09 -9.44 -2.86
C LEU A 67 3.20 -9.81 -1.86
N LEU A 68 3.05 -9.45 -0.59
CA LEU A 68 4.02 -9.73 0.48
C LEU A 68 3.86 -11.14 1.08
N GLU A 69 2.71 -11.77 0.88
CA GLU A 69 2.41 -13.14 1.34
C GLU A 69 2.82 -14.23 0.33
N LYS A 70 3.28 -13.84 -0.86
CA LYS A 70 3.80 -14.75 -1.90
C LYS A 70 5.28 -15.03 -1.71
#